data_AF-A0A2P6RTF6-F1
#
_entry.id   AF-A0A2P6RTF6-F1
#
_cell.length_a   1.000
_cell.length_b   1.000
_cell.length_c   1.000
_cell.angle_alpha   90.00
_cell.angle_beta   90.00
_cell.angle_gamma   90.00
#
_symmetry.space_group_name_H-M   'P 1'
#
loop_
_entity.id
_entity.type
_entity.pdbx_description
1 polymer ?
#
loop_
_entity_poly.entity_id
_entity_poly.type
_entity_poly.pdbx_seq_one_letter_code
_entity_poly.pdbx_strand_id
1 'polypeptide(L)' 'MGKNDFLTPKAIANRIKAKGLQMLRWYCQMCQKQCRDENGFKCHCMSESHQRQMLIFGENPNRIVEGLL' A
#
# COMPACT_ATOMS: atom_id res chain seq x y z
N MET A 1 19.73 25.84 -5.09
CA MET A 1 19.24 24.44 -4.99
C MET A 1 19.98 23.60 -6.03
N GLY A 2 20.84 22.66 -5.57
CA GLY A 2 21.69 21.86 -6.44
C GLY A 2 20.91 20.89 -7.34
N LYS A 3 21.48 20.59 -8.51
CA LYS A 3 20.90 19.74 -9.57
C LYS A 3 20.44 18.40 -8.97
N ASN A 4 19.14 18.12 -9.05
CA ASN A 4 18.51 16.90 -8.53
C ASN A 4 18.81 15.71 -9.45
N ASP A 5 20.07 15.27 -9.47
CA ASP A 5 20.46 14.12 -10.27
C ASP A 5 19.82 12.83 -9.70
N PHE A 6 19.36 11.96 -10.61
CA PHE A 6 18.51 10.80 -10.28
C PHE A 6 19.18 9.81 -9.32
N LEU A 7 20.52 9.81 -9.28
CA LEU A 7 21.36 8.90 -8.51
C LEU A 7 22.07 9.56 -7.32
N THR A 8 21.75 10.82 -6.98
CA THR A 8 22.32 11.43 -5.77
C THR A 8 21.86 10.66 -4.52
N PRO A 9 22.70 10.59 -3.46
CA PRO A 9 22.30 9.99 -2.18
C PRO A 9 20.99 10.56 -1.63
N LYS A 10 20.74 11.86 -1.82
CA LYS A 10 19.49 12.53 -1.44
C LYS A 10 18.28 12.02 -2.23
N ALA A 11 18.41 11.87 -3.56
CA ALA A 11 17.34 11.34 -4.40
C ALA A 11 17.01 9.89 -4.04
N ILE A 12 18.03 9.06 -3.77
CA ILE A 12 17.85 7.68 -3.32
C ILE A 12 17.14 7.65 -1.97
N ALA A 13 17.61 8.41 -0.98
CA ALA A 13 16.99 8.49 0.34
C ALA A 13 15.52 8.94 0.27
N ASN A 14 15.21 9.93 -0.57
CA ASN A 14 13.84 10.39 -0.77
C ASN A 14 12.94 9.32 -1.39
N ARG A 15 13.44 8.53 -2.35
CA ARG A 15 12.68 7.39 -2.91
C ARG A 15 12.39 6.32 -1.87
N ILE A 16 13.38 5.96 -1.05
CA ILE A 16 13.20 4.97 0.02
C ILE A 16 12.14 5.44 1.01
N LYS A 17 12.23 6.69 1.46
CA LYS A 17 11.22 7.30 2.36
C LYS A 17 9.84 7.31 1.73
N ALA A 18 9.71 7.71 0.47
CA ALA A 18 8.44 7.73 -0.25
C ALA A 18 7.83 6.33 -0.37
N LYS A 19 8.64 5.30 -0.68
CA LYS A 19 8.19 3.89 -0.70
C LYS A 19 7.66 3.46 0.67
N GLY A 20 8.36 3.79 1.75
CA GLY A 20 7.90 3.47 3.12
C GLY A 20 6.59 4.18 3.49
N LEU A 21 6.49 5.49 3.22
CA LEU A 21 5.27 6.27 3.46
C LEU A 21 4.04 5.70 2.72
N GLN A 22 4.24 5.21 1.49
CA GLN A 22 3.18 4.56 0.71
C GLN A 22 2.73 3.24 1.34
N MET A 23 3.64 2.48 1.98
CA MET A 23 3.28 1.26 2.73
C MET A 23 2.52 1.56 4.03
N LEU A 24 2.69 2.75 4.61
CA LEU A 24 2.00 3.13 5.85
C LEU A 24 0.61 3.74 5.58
N ARG A 25 0.50 4.60 4.56
CA ARG A 25 -0.71 5.41 4.35
C ARG A 25 -1.68 4.85 3.31
N TRP A 26 -1.17 4.24 2.25
CA TRP A 26 -1.98 3.80 1.11
C TRP A 26 -1.71 2.33 0.78
N TYR A 27 -1.66 1.50 1.81
CA TYR A 27 -1.47 0.06 1.70
C TYR A 27 -2.73 -0.66 2.14
N CYS A 28 -3.18 -1.62 1.34
CA CYS A 28 -4.30 -2.48 1.70
C CYS A 28 -3.74 -3.76 2.34
N GLN A 29 -4.01 -3.96 3.62
CA GLN A 29 -3.59 -5.15 4.37
C GLN A 29 -4.28 -6.40 3.84
N MET A 30 -5.58 -6.31 3.54
CA MET A 30 -6.37 -7.42 3.00
C MET A 30 -5.76 -7.96 1.70
N CYS A 31 -5.48 -7.07 0.75
CA CYS A 31 -4.93 -7.44 -0.55
C CYS A 31 -3.39 -7.44 -0.59
N GLN A 32 -2.73 -7.14 0.53
CA GLN A 32 -1.29 -6.90 0.64
C GLN A 32 -0.73 -5.99 -0.47
N LYS A 33 -1.50 -4.93 -0.83
CA LYS A 33 -1.24 -4.11 -2.03
C LYS A 33 -0.90 -2.67 -1.68
N GLN A 34 0.25 -2.21 -2.17
CA GLN A 34 0.63 -0.79 -2.13
C GLN A 34 -0.08 0.02 -3.23
N CYS A 35 -0.62 1.17 -2.87
CA CYS A 35 -1.19 2.16 -3.78
C CYS A 35 -0.34 3.43 -3.79
N ARG A 36 -0.32 4.11 -4.94
CA ARG A 36 0.57 5.26 -5.18
C ARG A 36 0.22 6.47 -4.33
N ASP A 37 -1.09 6.71 -4.17
CA ASP A 37 -1.70 7.88 -3.58
C ASP A 37 -3.10 7.54 -3.07
N GLU A 38 -3.77 8.54 -2.49
CA GLU A 38 -5.10 8.42 -1.92
C GLU A 38 -6.16 8.02 -2.95
N ASN A 39 -6.11 8.58 -4.16
CA ASN A 39 -7.08 8.26 -5.20
C ASN A 39 -6.93 6.80 -5.66
N GLY A 40 -5.69 6.36 -5.90
CA GLY A 40 -5.40 4.96 -6.24
C GLY A 40 -5.85 3.98 -5.16
N PHE A 41 -5.73 4.35 -3.88
CA PHE A 41 -6.25 3.54 -2.77
C PHE A 41 -7.78 3.48 -2.76
N LYS A 42 -8.47 4.62 -2.95
CA LYS A 42 -9.94 4.66 -3.05
C LYS A 42 -10.45 3.81 -4.21
N CYS A 43 -9.87 3.97 -5.41
CA CYS A 43 -10.22 3.16 -6.57
C CYS A 43 -9.97 1.67 -6.31
N HIS A 44 -8.89 1.32 -5.62
CA HIS A 44 -8.62 -0.06 -5.23
C HIS A 44 -9.69 -0.63 -4.30
N CYS A 45 -10.09 0.09 -3.24
CA CYS A 45 -11.13 -0.37 -2.31
C CYS A 45 -12.51 -0.52 -2.98
N MET A 46 -12.78 0.24 -4.04
CA MET A 46 -14.02 0.12 -4.83
C MET A 46 -13.97 -1.00 -5.88
N SER A 47 -12.79 -1.60 -6.13
CA SER A 47 -12.65 -2.64 -7.16
C SER A 47 -13.30 -3.96 -6.75
N GLU A 48 -13.81 -4.70 -7.73
CA GLU A 48 -14.43 -6.01 -7.52
C GLU A 48 -13.47 -6.99 -6.84
N SER A 49 -12.18 -6.98 -7.21
CA SER A 49 -11.17 -7.85 -6.60
C SER A 49 -11.03 -7.62 -5.10
N HIS A 50 -11.06 -6.36 -4.65
CA HIS A 50 -11.02 -6.02 -3.23
C HIS A 50 -12.31 -6.47 -2.52
N GLN A 51 -13.47 -6.19 -3.11
CA GLN A 51 -14.78 -6.57 -2.54
C GLN A 51 -14.92 -8.09 -2.39
N ARG A 52 -14.47 -8.88 -3.38
CA ARG A 52 -14.45 -10.35 -3.29
C ARG A 52 -13.58 -10.85 -2.14
N GLN A 53 -12.41 -10.24 -1.91
CA GLN A 53 -11.58 -10.60 -0.75
C GLN A 53 -12.26 -10.26 0.58
N MET A 54 -13.00 -9.14 0.66
CA MET A 54 -13.76 -8.79 1.86
C MET A 54 -14.89 -9.78 2.15
N LEU A 55 -15.56 -10.30 1.11
CA LEU A 55 -16.57 -11.35 1.27
C LEU A 55 -15.95 -12.66 1.79
N ILE A 56 -14.84 -13.11 1.20
CA ILE A 56 -14.10 -14.30 1.67
C ILE A 56 -13.65 -14.14 3.13
N PHE A 57 -13.19 -12.94 3.50
CA PHE A 57 -12.83 -12.64 4.88
C PHE A 57 -14.02 -12.70 5.83
N GLY A 58 -15.18 -12.18 5.42
CA GLY A 58 -16.41 -12.25 6.22
C GLY A 58 -16.88 -13.67 6.53
N GLU A 59 -16.62 -14.61 5.62
CA GLU A 59 -16.95 -16.04 5.83
C GLU A 59 -16.00 -16.72 6.84
N ASN A 60 -14.73 -16.30 6.91
CA ASN A 60 -13.71 -16.93 7.76
C ASN A 60 -12.65 -15.92 8.26
N PRO A 61 -13.00 -15.07 9.26
CA PRO A 61 -12.14 -13.95 9.66
C PRO A 61 -10.83 -14.39 10.35
N ASN A 62 -10.83 -15.55 11.01
CA ASN A 62 -9.68 -16.04 11.77
C ASN A 62 -8.47 -16.40 10.89
N ARG A 63 -8.66 -16.65 9.60
CA ARG A 63 -7.59 -17.08 8.69
C ARG A 63 -6.63 -15.96 8.29
N ILE A 64 -7.05 -14.70 8.38
CA ILE A 64 -6.26 -13.55 7.90
C ILE A 64 -5.66 -12.74 9.05
N VAL A 65 -6.26 -12.78 10.25
CA VAL A 65 -5.79 -12.00 11.41
C VAL A 65 -4.53 -12.60 12.06
N GLU A 66 -4.20 -13.88 11.82
CA GLU A 66 -3.01 -14.54 12.37
C GLU A 66 -1.65 -13.94 11.94
N GLY A 67 -1.63 -12.98 11.00
CA GLY A 67 -0.41 -12.24 10.62
C GLY A 67 -0.22 -10.90 11.33
N LEU A 68 -1.11 -10.52 12.27
CA LEU A 68 -1.12 -9.21 12.94
C LEU A 68 -0.99 -9.26 14.48
N LEU A 69 -0.79 -10.45 15.06
CA LEU A 69 -0.46 -10.64 16.48
C LEU A 69 0.91 -11.32 16.63
#